data_AF-A0A847WJ61-F1
#
_entry.id   AF-A0A847WJ61-F1
#
_cell.length_a   1.000
_cell.length_b   1.000
_cell.length_c   1.000
_cell.angle_alpha   90.00
_cell.angle_beta   90.00
_cell.angle_gamma   90.00
#
_symmetry.space_group_name_H-M   'P 1'
#
loop_
_entity.id
_entity.type
_entity.pdbx_description
1 polymer ?
#
loop_
_entity_poly.entity_id
_entity_poly.type
_entity_poly.pdbx_seq_one_letter_code
_entity_poly.pdbx_strand_id
1 'polypeptide(L)'
;MKKYTLLLTVITYMALLLVACGQNAPAPGSDGHSKPVVGTNEEKIKGTDEIVWDRRPMVMVNGELYLDTGCESDIEGRCGVMDGEISSTVDGSKIPIQDNQSNFGDGYGYQYVDGNSIDIYMNEKWIRFEKETIDTWGIQLTATKITSSGLTLVCNQSGGQPTGDLQTGSPYWLEVRIDNQWVPVEMLPSKYERAWTGEAWIIPTNSIIEWKVNWTELYGKLSAGNYRIGKEIMDFRGSGDYDTNTYYVNFEVVN
;
A
#
# COMPACT_ATOMS: atom_id res chain seq x y z
N MET A 1 56.57 46.20 3.89
CA MET A 1 56.19 44.83 3.45
C MET A 1 57.44 43.96 3.52
N LYS A 2 57.60 43.29 4.66
CA LYS A 2 58.76 42.54 5.16
C LYS A 2 58.15 41.33 5.90
N LYS A 3 58.66 40.11 6.00
CA LYS A 3 59.74 39.27 5.45
C LYS A 3 59.50 37.86 6.07
N TYR A 4 60.20 36.83 5.59
CA TYR A 4 60.64 35.60 6.31
C TYR A 4 59.67 34.41 6.54
N THR A 5 59.95 33.35 5.77
CA THR A 5 60.32 31.97 6.17
C THR A 5 60.50 31.67 7.67
N LEU A 6 60.09 30.47 8.15
CA LEU A 6 60.94 29.41 8.76
C LEU A 6 60.18 28.46 9.76
N LEU A 7 60.34 27.14 9.52
CA LEU A 7 60.45 25.93 10.39
C LEU A 7 59.72 25.68 11.74
N LEU A 8 59.62 24.35 12.00
CA LEU A 8 59.66 23.54 13.26
C LEU A 8 58.30 22.94 13.67
N THR A 9 57.98 21.64 13.48
CA THR A 9 58.48 20.35 14.04
C THR A 9 58.21 20.08 15.52
N VAL A 10 57.68 18.85 15.77
CA VAL A 10 57.68 18.01 17.00
C VAL A 10 56.64 18.43 18.08
N ILE A 11 55.78 17.61 18.71
CA ILE A 11 56.02 16.50 19.66
C ILE A 11 54.69 15.77 20.03
N THR A 12 54.74 14.44 19.91
CA THR A 12 54.18 13.31 20.70
C THR A 12 52.84 13.34 21.47
N TYR A 13 52.09 12.25 21.27
CA TYR A 13 51.39 11.40 22.25
C TYR A 13 51.47 11.80 23.73
N MET A 14 50.31 11.93 24.39
CA MET A 14 50.15 11.53 25.79
C MET A 14 48.73 11.04 26.03
N ALA A 15 48.62 9.75 26.34
CA ALA A 15 47.43 9.15 26.92
C ALA A 15 47.28 9.63 28.36
N LEU A 16 46.05 9.96 28.76
CA LEU A 16 45.65 10.00 30.16
C LEU A 16 44.30 9.28 30.29
N LEU A 17 44.40 8.06 30.79
CA LEU A 17 43.29 7.31 31.37
C LEU A 17 42.89 8.00 32.67
N LEU A 18 41.60 8.30 32.84
CA LEU A 18 40.97 8.26 34.15
C LEU A 18 39.64 7.51 34.05
N VAL A 19 39.65 6.38 34.74
CA VAL A 19 38.51 5.54 35.08
C VAL A 19 37.59 6.31 36.02
N ALA A 20 36.28 6.29 35.76
CA ALA A 20 35.27 6.44 36.79
C ALA A 20 34.22 5.35 36.63
N CYS A 21 34.04 4.56 37.70
CA CYS A 21 33.06 3.50 37.81
C CYS A 21 31.62 4.04 37.81
N GLY A 22 30.70 3.19 37.37
CA GLY A 22 29.35 3.56 37.01
C GLY A 22 28.35 3.79 38.14
N GLN A 23 27.15 4.20 37.73
CA GLN A 23 25.89 3.62 38.16
C GLN A 23 24.84 3.86 37.07
N ASN A 24 24.08 2.80 36.79
CA ASN A 24 23.06 2.70 35.76
C ASN A 24 21.84 3.57 36.07
N ALA A 25 21.30 4.21 35.03
CA ALA A 25 19.87 4.46 34.90
C ALA A 25 19.48 4.14 33.44
N PRO A 26 18.60 3.16 33.18
CA PRO A 26 18.05 2.94 31.85
C PRO A 26 17.09 4.09 31.51
N ALA A 27 17.29 4.73 30.36
CA ALA A 27 16.26 5.56 29.76
C ALA A 27 15.07 4.65 29.34
N PRO A 28 13.82 5.11 29.49
CA PRO A 28 12.64 4.31 29.20
C PRO A 28 12.53 4.02 27.69
N GLY A 29 12.23 2.76 27.38
CA GLY A 29 12.31 2.18 26.05
C GLY A 29 11.34 2.76 25.03
N SER A 30 11.83 2.91 23.80
CA SER A 30 11.03 3.04 22.58
C SER A 30 10.98 1.67 21.88
N ASP A 31 10.31 0.69 22.49
CA ASP A 31 10.03 -0.59 21.84
C ASP A 31 8.75 -0.45 21.03
N GLY A 32 8.91 0.11 19.84
CA GLY A 32 7.80 0.38 18.93
C GLY A 32 8.04 -0.05 17.48
N HIS A 33 9.10 -0.79 17.15
CA HIS A 33 9.28 -1.37 15.81
C HIS A 33 9.96 -2.74 15.94
N SER A 34 9.17 -3.82 15.83
CA SER A 34 9.70 -5.19 15.81
C SER A 34 10.14 -5.56 14.39
N LYS A 35 11.39 -6.01 14.29
CA LYS A 35 12.04 -6.57 13.10
C LYS A 35 11.33 -7.83 12.55
N PRO A 36 11.52 -8.16 11.26
CA PRO A 36 10.91 -9.34 10.63
C PRO A 36 11.30 -10.64 11.31
N VAL A 37 10.35 -11.57 11.39
CA VAL A 37 10.53 -12.94 11.87
C VAL A 37 10.10 -13.87 10.74
N VAL A 38 11.04 -14.66 10.21
CA VAL A 38 10.77 -15.69 9.21
C VAL A 38 10.24 -16.94 9.91
N GLY A 39 9.04 -17.36 9.56
CA GLY A 39 8.42 -18.60 10.03
C GLY A 39 8.19 -19.56 8.86
N THR A 40 8.69 -20.78 8.98
CA THR A 40 8.36 -21.90 8.10
C THR A 40 7.19 -22.68 8.68
N ASN A 41 6.13 -22.93 7.90
CA ASN A 41 5.42 -24.22 7.79
C ASN A 41 4.21 -24.09 6.83
N GLU A 42 4.12 -25.03 5.89
CA GLU A 42 3.05 -25.21 4.90
C GLU A 42 1.97 -26.14 5.44
N GLU A 43 0.68 -25.76 5.34
CA GLU A 43 -0.42 -26.73 5.31
C GLU A 43 -1.50 -26.32 4.28
N LYS A 44 -2.02 -27.35 3.62
CA LYS A 44 -2.73 -27.35 2.34
C LYS A 44 -4.24 -27.48 2.58
N ILE A 45 -5.05 -26.47 2.23
CA ILE A 45 -6.51 -26.53 2.34
C ILE A 45 -7.15 -26.83 0.98
N LYS A 46 -8.01 -27.87 0.96
CA LYS A 46 -8.82 -28.31 -0.17
C LYS A 46 -10.03 -27.39 -0.37
N GLY A 47 -10.31 -27.09 -1.64
CA GLY A 47 -11.38 -26.20 -2.09
C GLY A 47 -12.78 -26.64 -1.69
N THR A 48 -13.60 -25.62 -1.42
CA THR A 48 -15.05 -25.71 -1.26
C THR A 48 -15.66 -24.74 -2.28
N ASP A 49 -16.74 -25.17 -2.93
CA ASP A 49 -17.35 -24.52 -4.10
C ASP A 49 -17.55 -22.99 -3.94
N GLU A 50 -17.16 -22.25 -5.00
CA GLU A 50 -17.07 -20.79 -5.02
C GLU A 50 -18.42 -20.09 -4.82
N ILE A 51 -18.59 -19.47 -3.65
CA ILE A 51 -19.48 -18.32 -3.51
C ILE A 51 -18.76 -17.16 -4.20
N VAL A 52 -19.13 -16.87 -5.46
CA VAL A 52 -18.55 -15.76 -6.22
C VAL A 52 -19.05 -14.45 -5.61
N TRP A 53 -18.25 -13.89 -4.71
CA TRP A 53 -18.45 -12.55 -4.18
C TRP A 53 -18.52 -11.53 -5.33
N ASP A 54 -19.37 -10.52 -5.14
CA ASP A 54 -19.54 -9.37 -6.03
C ASP A 54 -18.16 -8.81 -6.41
N ARG A 55 -17.79 -8.89 -7.69
CA ARG A 55 -16.47 -8.44 -8.12
C ARG A 55 -16.42 -6.93 -8.06
N ARG A 56 -15.25 -6.38 -7.72
CA ARG A 56 -14.98 -4.94 -7.79
C ARG A 56 -15.48 -4.39 -9.15
N PRO A 57 -16.12 -3.22 -9.21
CA PRO A 57 -16.55 -2.65 -10.48
C PRO A 57 -15.36 -2.48 -11.44
N MET A 58 -15.55 -2.86 -12.71
CA MET A 58 -14.53 -2.85 -13.75
C MET A 58 -15.10 -2.42 -15.09
N VAL A 59 -14.25 -1.84 -15.93
CA VAL A 59 -14.57 -1.48 -17.31
C VAL A 59 -13.39 -1.80 -18.22
N MET A 60 -13.66 -2.36 -19.39
CA MET A 60 -12.66 -2.54 -20.45
C MET A 60 -12.70 -1.33 -21.38
N VAL A 61 -11.58 -0.63 -21.55
CA VAL A 61 -11.46 0.54 -22.43
C VAL A 61 -10.16 0.41 -23.24
N ASN A 62 -10.29 0.41 -24.57
CA ASN A 62 -9.16 0.33 -25.51
C ASN A 62 -8.19 -0.84 -25.23
N GLY A 63 -8.73 -2.01 -24.90
CA GLY A 63 -8.00 -3.24 -24.60
C GLY A 63 -7.42 -3.31 -23.19
N GLU A 64 -7.67 -2.31 -22.35
CA GLU A 64 -7.17 -2.25 -20.98
C GLU A 64 -8.34 -2.35 -19.99
N LEU A 65 -8.22 -3.25 -19.02
CA LEU A 65 -9.20 -3.35 -17.94
C LEU A 65 -8.88 -2.29 -16.88
N TYR A 66 -9.87 -1.57 -16.38
CA TYR A 66 -9.74 -0.60 -15.29
C TYR A 66 -10.67 -0.99 -14.14
N LEU A 67 -10.22 -0.87 -12.88
CA LEU A 67 -10.96 -1.23 -11.68
C LEU A 67 -11.22 0.00 -10.79
N ASP A 68 -12.43 0.05 -10.23
CA ASP A 68 -12.91 1.14 -9.36
C ASP A 68 -12.06 1.31 -8.10
N THR A 69 -11.33 2.41 -7.93
CA THR A 69 -10.52 2.67 -6.72
C THR A 69 -11.34 2.81 -5.43
N GLY A 70 -12.62 3.14 -5.55
CA GLY A 70 -13.47 3.58 -4.44
C GLY A 70 -13.30 5.06 -4.11
N CYS A 71 -12.43 5.78 -4.83
CA CYS A 71 -12.15 7.19 -4.60
C CYS A 71 -12.90 8.08 -5.61
N GLU A 72 -13.42 9.21 -5.13
CA GLU A 72 -13.82 10.30 -6.01
C GLU A 72 -12.59 10.97 -6.63
N SER A 73 -12.75 11.50 -7.83
CA SER A 73 -11.71 12.24 -8.55
C SER A 73 -11.25 13.47 -7.77
N ASP A 74 -9.95 13.71 -7.78
CA ASP A 74 -9.26 14.89 -7.23
C ASP A 74 -9.09 16.03 -8.26
N ILE A 75 -9.60 15.86 -9.48
CA ILE A 75 -9.51 16.88 -10.54
C ILE A 75 -10.64 17.90 -10.42
N GLU A 76 -10.27 19.15 -10.12
CA GLU A 76 -11.18 20.30 -10.16
C GLU A 76 -11.20 20.94 -11.56
N GLY A 77 -12.39 21.12 -12.15
CA GLY A 77 -12.57 21.91 -13.39
C GLY A 77 -12.36 21.16 -14.71
N ARG A 78 -13.23 20.21 -15.02
CA ARG A 78 -13.21 19.46 -16.28
C ARG A 78 -13.75 20.27 -17.45
N CYS A 79 -13.16 20.11 -18.63
CA CYS A 79 -13.83 20.48 -19.87
C CYS A 79 -15.03 19.52 -20.06
N GLY A 80 -16.22 20.05 -20.35
CA GLY A 80 -17.47 19.26 -20.37
C GLY A 80 -17.60 18.25 -21.52
N VAL A 81 -16.50 17.84 -22.17
CA VAL A 81 -16.49 16.89 -23.29
C VAL A 81 -15.92 15.57 -22.80
N MET A 82 -16.72 14.50 -22.84
CA MET A 82 -16.28 13.14 -22.48
C MET A 82 -15.30 12.60 -23.52
N ASP A 83 -14.31 11.80 -23.09
CA ASP A 83 -13.40 11.10 -23.99
C ASP A 83 -14.03 9.84 -24.59
N GLY A 84 -14.95 9.23 -23.86
CA GLY A 84 -15.75 8.10 -24.33
C GLY A 84 -16.93 7.79 -23.42
N GLU A 85 -17.64 6.71 -23.76
CA GLU A 85 -18.84 6.24 -23.07
C GLU A 85 -18.83 4.72 -22.95
N ILE A 86 -19.22 4.21 -21.78
CA ILE A 86 -19.48 2.79 -21.54
C ILE A 86 -20.82 2.44 -22.21
N SER A 87 -20.79 1.55 -23.19
CA SER A 87 -21.95 1.26 -24.06
C SER A 87 -22.59 -0.10 -23.83
N SER A 88 -22.02 -0.96 -22.98
CA SER A 88 -22.59 -2.25 -22.63
C SER A 88 -22.20 -2.73 -21.24
N THR A 89 -22.92 -3.71 -20.71
CA THR A 89 -22.63 -4.34 -19.42
C THR A 89 -22.66 -5.87 -19.49
N VAL A 90 -21.82 -6.51 -18.69
CA VAL A 90 -21.92 -7.92 -18.29
C VAL A 90 -22.50 -8.04 -16.90
N ASP A 91 -22.71 -9.27 -16.44
CA ASP A 91 -23.06 -9.58 -15.05
C ASP A 91 -21.95 -9.14 -14.09
N GLY A 92 -22.31 -8.65 -12.90
CA GLY A 92 -21.35 -8.14 -11.88
C GLY A 92 -20.26 -9.14 -11.47
N SER A 93 -20.56 -10.44 -11.57
CA SER A 93 -19.59 -11.51 -11.28
C SER A 93 -18.58 -11.76 -12.41
N LYS A 94 -18.73 -11.14 -13.59
CA LYS A 94 -17.90 -11.37 -14.78
C LYS A 94 -16.89 -10.25 -14.99
N ILE A 95 -15.77 -10.58 -15.61
CA ILE A 95 -14.80 -9.60 -16.12
C ILE A 95 -15.27 -9.16 -17.52
N PRO A 96 -15.40 -7.85 -17.78
CA PRO A 96 -15.61 -7.32 -19.13
C PRO A 96 -14.45 -7.65 -20.07
N ILE A 97 -14.76 -8.02 -21.31
CA ILE A 97 -13.74 -8.41 -22.30
C ILE A 97 -13.82 -7.62 -23.62
N GLN A 98 -14.88 -6.83 -23.81
CA GLN A 98 -15.07 -5.98 -24.98
C GLN A 98 -14.86 -4.52 -24.60
N ASP A 99 -14.29 -3.72 -25.50
CA ASP A 99 -14.14 -2.28 -25.25
C ASP A 99 -15.48 -1.60 -24.99
N ASN A 100 -15.47 -0.67 -24.04
CA ASN A 100 -16.62 0.05 -23.53
C ASN A 100 -17.69 -0.87 -22.89
N GLN A 101 -17.25 -1.99 -22.32
CA GLN A 101 -18.08 -2.89 -21.53
C GLN A 101 -17.70 -2.82 -20.05
N SER A 102 -18.69 -2.74 -19.17
CA SER A 102 -18.49 -2.79 -17.71
C SER A 102 -19.15 -4.00 -17.07
N ASN A 103 -18.93 -4.22 -15.77
CA ASN A 103 -19.73 -5.14 -14.95
C ASN A 103 -20.66 -4.39 -13.96
N PHE A 104 -20.86 -3.08 -14.15
CA PHE A 104 -21.59 -2.23 -13.21
C PHE A 104 -22.67 -1.34 -13.87
N GLY A 105 -22.90 -1.51 -15.18
CA GLY A 105 -23.89 -0.76 -15.96
C GLY A 105 -23.30 0.06 -17.11
N ASP A 106 -24.16 0.54 -18.01
CA ASP A 106 -23.80 1.31 -19.20
C ASP A 106 -24.34 2.75 -19.15
N GLY A 107 -24.04 3.55 -20.18
CA GLY A 107 -24.45 4.95 -20.31
C GLY A 107 -23.60 5.94 -19.52
N TYR A 108 -22.46 5.51 -18.98
CA TYR A 108 -21.54 6.38 -18.23
C TYR A 108 -20.44 6.92 -19.13
N GLY A 109 -20.24 8.25 -19.09
CA GLY A 109 -19.11 8.89 -19.73
C GLY A 109 -17.82 8.74 -18.92
N TYR A 110 -16.67 8.67 -19.59
CA TYR A 110 -15.36 8.67 -18.93
C TYR A 110 -14.41 9.71 -19.53
N GLN A 111 -13.39 10.07 -18.75
CA GLN A 111 -12.26 10.88 -19.19
C GLN A 111 -10.96 10.27 -18.71
N TYR A 112 -9.92 10.35 -19.54
CA TYR A 112 -8.57 9.99 -19.14
C TYR A 112 -8.03 11.03 -18.14
N VAL A 113 -7.42 10.52 -17.08
CA VAL A 113 -6.72 11.35 -16.08
C VAL A 113 -5.24 11.37 -16.45
N ASP A 114 -4.67 10.18 -16.65
CA ASP A 114 -3.30 9.97 -17.08
C ASP A 114 -3.16 8.64 -17.84
N GLY A 115 -1.93 8.17 -18.01
CA GLY A 115 -1.63 6.92 -18.70
C GLY A 115 -2.10 5.65 -17.98
N ASN A 116 -2.54 5.72 -16.72
CA ASN A 116 -2.91 4.56 -15.89
C ASN A 116 -4.33 4.65 -15.33
N SER A 117 -5.01 5.78 -15.50
CA SER A 117 -6.29 6.01 -14.86
C SER A 117 -7.30 6.77 -15.72
N ILE A 118 -8.56 6.45 -15.48
CA ILE A 118 -9.73 7.13 -16.03
C ILE A 118 -10.64 7.54 -14.88
N ASP A 119 -11.36 8.64 -15.04
CA ASP A 119 -12.45 9.02 -14.17
C ASP A 119 -13.77 8.79 -14.91
N ILE A 120 -14.70 8.11 -14.26
CA ILE A 120 -16.00 7.75 -14.83
C ILE A 120 -17.07 8.58 -14.12
N TYR A 121 -17.90 9.27 -14.90
CA TYR A 121 -19.00 10.06 -14.37
C TYR A 121 -20.23 9.17 -14.14
N MET A 122 -20.51 8.86 -12.88
CA MET A 122 -21.63 8.03 -12.46
C MET A 122 -22.22 8.56 -11.16
N ASN A 123 -23.54 8.48 -11.00
CA ASN A 123 -24.25 8.95 -9.80
C ASN A 123 -23.88 10.40 -9.41
N GLU A 124 -23.82 11.28 -10.42
CA GLU A 124 -23.46 12.71 -10.28
C GLU A 124 -22.04 12.98 -9.77
N LYS A 125 -21.18 11.96 -9.69
CA LYS A 125 -19.81 12.02 -9.19
C LYS A 125 -18.82 11.48 -10.21
N TRP A 126 -17.58 11.94 -10.13
CA TRP A 126 -16.46 11.37 -10.89
C TRP A 126 -15.75 10.36 -10.01
N ILE A 127 -15.78 9.09 -10.41
CA ILE A 127 -15.17 7.99 -9.67
C ILE A 127 -13.90 7.55 -10.41
N ARG A 128 -12.80 7.41 -9.67
CA ARG A 128 -11.49 7.03 -10.20
C ARG A 128 -11.40 5.54 -10.44
N PHE A 129 -11.02 5.15 -11.65
CA PHE A 129 -10.69 3.79 -12.05
C PHE A 129 -9.24 3.75 -12.51
N GLU A 130 -8.53 2.69 -12.16
CA GLU A 130 -7.12 2.49 -12.50
C GLU A 130 -6.94 1.17 -13.23
N LYS A 131 -5.99 1.11 -14.16
CA LYS A 131 -5.71 -0.12 -14.92
C LYS A 131 -5.53 -1.31 -14.00
N GLU A 132 -6.08 -2.45 -14.40
CA GLU A 132 -5.72 -3.74 -13.84
C GLU A 132 -4.25 -3.99 -14.17
N THR A 133 -3.41 -3.81 -13.17
CA THR A 133 -2.09 -4.40 -13.20
C THR A 133 -2.32 -5.89 -13.06
N ILE A 134 -2.10 -6.66 -14.14
CA ILE A 134 -1.98 -8.11 -14.02
C ILE A 134 -0.96 -8.34 -12.92
N ASP A 135 -1.37 -8.94 -11.79
CA ASP A 135 -0.44 -9.23 -10.69
C ASP A 135 0.53 -10.31 -11.16
N THR A 136 1.57 -9.88 -11.84
CA THR A 136 2.68 -10.72 -12.26
C THR A 136 3.64 -10.96 -11.11
N TRP A 137 3.45 -10.37 -9.93
CA TRP A 137 4.42 -10.46 -8.83
C TRP A 137 4.11 -11.61 -7.87
N GLY A 138 2.93 -12.22 -7.97
CA GLY A 138 2.56 -13.38 -7.16
C GLY A 138 2.42 -13.04 -5.68
N ILE A 139 1.89 -11.85 -5.39
CA ILE A 139 1.72 -11.38 -4.01
C ILE A 139 0.31 -11.71 -3.53
N GLN A 140 0.22 -12.36 -2.37
CA GLN A 140 -1.01 -12.52 -1.64
C GLN A 140 -0.85 -11.94 -0.24
N LEU A 141 -1.70 -10.97 0.10
CA LEU A 141 -1.78 -10.43 1.45
C LEU A 141 -2.95 -11.04 2.23
N THR A 142 -2.73 -11.31 3.52
CA THR A 142 -3.78 -11.74 4.45
C THR A 142 -3.62 -11.04 5.81
N ALA A 143 -4.70 -10.93 6.58
CA ALA A 143 -4.70 -10.31 7.89
C ALA A 143 -4.96 -11.37 8.97
N THR A 144 -4.12 -11.37 10.00
CA THR A 144 -4.28 -12.24 11.17
C THR A 144 -4.15 -11.44 12.45
N LYS A 145 -4.53 -12.02 13.59
CA LYS A 145 -4.40 -11.38 14.93
C LYS A 145 -5.01 -9.97 14.97
N ILE A 146 -6.19 -9.84 14.36
CA ILE A 146 -6.90 -8.57 14.22
C ILE A 146 -7.43 -8.11 15.58
N THR A 147 -7.25 -6.83 15.88
CA THR A 147 -7.76 -6.14 17.07
C THR A 147 -8.24 -4.75 16.66
N SER A 148 -8.89 -4.02 17.56
CA SER A 148 -9.25 -2.60 17.32
C SER A 148 -8.04 -1.68 17.12
N SER A 149 -6.82 -2.12 17.47
CA SER A 149 -5.60 -1.29 17.51
C SER A 149 -4.54 -1.69 16.48
N GLY A 150 -4.71 -2.84 15.84
CA GLY A 150 -3.73 -3.40 14.94
C GLY A 150 -4.06 -4.80 14.43
N LEU A 151 -3.23 -5.27 13.50
CA LEU A 151 -3.25 -6.63 12.98
C LEU A 151 -1.82 -7.10 12.65
N THR A 152 -1.69 -8.37 12.28
CA THR A 152 -0.49 -8.90 11.61
C THR A 152 -0.81 -9.11 10.13
N LEU A 153 -0.14 -8.34 9.28
CA LEU A 153 -0.25 -8.40 7.82
C LEU A 153 0.74 -9.45 7.34
N VAL A 154 0.23 -10.53 6.76
CA VAL A 154 1.03 -11.63 6.24
C VAL A 154 1.09 -11.48 4.73
N CYS A 155 2.29 -11.35 4.19
CA CYS A 155 2.56 -11.32 2.76
C CYS A 155 3.18 -12.64 2.35
N ASN A 156 2.48 -13.39 1.51
CA ASN A 156 3.00 -14.55 0.84
C ASN A 156 3.36 -14.16 -0.59
N GLN A 157 4.65 -14.17 -0.91
CA GLN A 157 5.10 -14.12 -2.30
C GLN A 157 5.26 -15.56 -2.76
N SER A 158 4.49 -15.97 -3.77
CA SER A 158 4.62 -17.28 -4.37
C SER A 158 4.22 -17.26 -5.84
N GLY A 159 5.04 -17.86 -6.70
CA GLY A 159 4.84 -17.73 -8.15
C GLY A 159 5.09 -16.31 -8.64
N GLY A 160 4.46 -15.94 -9.76
CA GLY A 160 4.75 -14.68 -10.45
C GLY A 160 6.13 -14.66 -11.13
N GLN A 161 6.39 -13.60 -11.89
CA GLN A 161 7.63 -13.25 -12.55
C GLN A 161 7.91 -11.74 -12.30
N PRO A 162 8.17 -11.33 -11.04
CA PRO A 162 8.67 -9.98 -10.79
C PRO A 162 9.98 -9.78 -11.56
N THR A 163 10.21 -8.56 -12.02
CA THR A 163 11.32 -8.25 -12.94
C THR A 163 12.53 -7.66 -12.21
N GLY A 164 12.36 -7.24 -10.96
CA GLY A 164 13.37 -6.78 -10.03
C GLY A 164 13.13 -7.32 -8.60
N ASP A 165 13.63 -6.60 -7.61
CA ASP A 165 13.45 -6.94 -6.20
C ASP A 165 12.13 -6.39 -5.69
N LEU A 166 11.29 -7.25 -5.12
CA LEU A 166 10.05 -6.81 -4.48
C LEU A 166 10.36 -6.17 -3.13
N GLN A 167 9.87 -4.95 -2.95
CA GLN A 167 10.12 -4.13 -1.76
C GLN A 167 8.83 -3.44 -1.31
N THR A 168 8.75 -3.11 -0.03
CA THR A 168 7.68 -2.26 0.52
C THR A 168 8.23 -1.32 1.59
N GLY A 169 7.45 -0.32 1.98
CA GLY A 169 7.84 0.64 3.01
C GLY A 169 6.99 0.57 4.27
N SER A 170 7.21 1.53 5.17
CA SER A 170 6.34 1.75 6.32
C SER A 170 4.89 2.17 5.99
N PRO A 171 4.59 2.90 4.89
CA PRO A 171 3.23 3.37 4.62
C PRO A 171 2.17 2.28 4.53
N TYR A 172 0.97 2.61 5.01
CA TYR A 172 -0.27 1.88 4.82
C TYR A 172 -1.45 2.83 5.05
N TRP A 173 -2.63 2.46 4.55
CA TRP A 173 -3.87 3.19 4.82
C TRP A 173 -5.02 2.24 5.15
N LEU A 174 -6.01 2.79 5.84
CA LEU A 174 -7.20 2.07 6.26
C LEU A 174 -8.43 2.68 5.61
N GLU A 175 -9.35 1.82 5.18
CA GLU A 175 -10.68 2.22 4.71
C GLU A 175 -11.73 1.39 5.45
N VAL A 176 -12.88 2.01 5.71
CA VAL A 176 -14.04 1.39 6.33
C VAL A 176 -15.14 1.23 5.29
N ARG A 177 -15.88 0.11 5.36
CA ARG A 177 -17.02 -0.12 4.47
C ARG A 177 -18.27 0.55 5.05
N ILE A 178 -18.80 1.55 4.35
CA ILE A 178 -20.03 2.28 4.70
C ILE A 178 -20.92 2.29 3.45
N ASP A 179 -22.18 1.85 3.57
CA ASP A 179 -23.15 1.83 2.46
C ASP A 179 -22.59 1.17 1.17
N ASN A 180 -21.89 0.04 1.33
CA ASN A 180 -21.18 -0.71 0.29
C ASN A 180 -19.99 0.02 -0.38
N GLN A 181 -19.64 1.22 0.04
CA GLN A 181 -18.48 1.97 -0.44
C GLN A 181 -17.31 1.90 0.54
N TRP A 182 -16.08 1.95 0.02
CA TRP A 182 -14.87 2.06 0.84
C TRP A 182 -14.56 3.53 1.08
N VAL A 183 -14.56 3.94 2.35
CA VAL A 183 -14.31 5.32 2.76
C VAL A 183 -13.00 5.36 3.56
N PRO A 184 -12.05 6.27 3.26
CA PRO A 184 -10.83 6.42 4.04
C PRO A 184 -11.13 6.66 5.52
N VAL A 185 -10.46 5.90 6.40
CA VAL A 185 -10.53 6.17 7.84
C VAL A 185 -9.76 7.48 8.12
N GLU A 186 -10.40 8.40 8.83
CA GLU A 186 -9.78 9.68 9.16
C GLU A 186 -8.52 9.47 10.03
N MET A 187 -7.40 10.03 9.58
CA MET A 187 -6.16 10.03 10.36
C MET A 187 -6.18 11.11 11.43
N LEU A 188 -5.58 10.82 12.59
CA LEU A 188 -5.43 11.76 13.69
C LEU A 188 -4.56 12.98 13.31
N PRO A 189 -4.88 14.20 13.78
CA PRO A 189 -4.20 15.45 13.40
C PRO A 189 -2.69 15.51 13.70
N SER A 190 -2.19 14.72 14.66
CA SER A 190 -0.77 14.67 15.03
C SER A 190 0.17 14.16 13.91
N LYS A 191 -0.39 13.81 12.74
CA LYS A 191 0.35 13.29 11.59
C LYS A 191 1.22 14.32 10.86
N TYR A 192 0.91 15.63 10.93
CA TYR A 192 1.74 16.65 10.23
C TYR A 192 3.18 16.69 10.76
N GLU A 193 3.43 16.11 11.94
CA GLU A 193 4.74 16.04 12.58
C GLU A 193 5.45 14.69 12.38
N ARG A 194 4.79 13.70 11.77
CA ARG A 194 5.32 12.34 11.67
C ARG A 194 5.61 11.95 10.22
N ALA A 195 6.90 11.82 9.90
CA ALA A 195 7.34 11.33 8.61
C ALA A 195 7.23 9.80 8.56
N TRP A 196 6.64 9.26 7.48
CA TRP A 196 6.90 7.88 7.09
C TRP A 196 8.40 7.70 6.89
N THR A 197 8.94 6.56 7.31
CA THR A 197 10.34 6.28 7.07
C THR A 197 10.52 5.81 5.62
N GLY A 198 11.53 6.34 4.93
CA GLY A 198 11.94 5.93 3.58
C GLY A 198 12.67 4.58 3.60
N GLU A 199 12.10 3.59 4.29
CA GLU A 199 12.64 2.25 4.41
C GLU A 199 12.19 1.39 3.23
N ALA A 200 13.09 0.52 2.77
CA ALA A 200 12.84 -0.49 1.76
C ALA A 200 12.96 -1.87 2.39
N TRP A 201 11.82 -2.45 2.77
CA TRP A 201 11.72 -3.81 3.30
C TRP A 201 11.61 -4.80 2.14
N ILE A 202 12.61 -5.68 2.00
CA ILE A 202 12.62 -6.72 0.97
C ILE A 202 11.54 -7.76 1.26
N ILE A 203 10.78 -8.13 0.22
CA ILE A 203 9.85 -9.25 0.21
C ILE A 203 10.53 -10.42 -0.49
N PRO A 204 10.95 -11.48 0.23
CA PRO A 204 11.67 -12.58 -0.38
C PRO A 204 10.77 -13.40 -1.32
N THR A 205 11.32 -13.84 -2.46
CA THR A 205 10.63 -14.71 -3.41
C THR A 205 10.31 -16.08 -2.80
N ASN A 206 9.14 -16.64 -3.14
CA ASN A 206 8.63 -17.93 -2.67
C ASN A 206 8.69 -18.06 -1.14
N SER A 207 8.26 -17.01 -0.45
CA SER A 207 8.37 -16.89 0.99
C SER A 207 7.21 -16.12 1.61
N ILE A 208 7.10 -16.26 2.93
CA ILE A 208 6.11 -15.58 3.74
C ILE A 208 6.83 -14.61 4.68
N ILE A 209 6.38 -13.37 4.71
CA ILE A 209 6.82 -12.33 5.64
C ILE A 209 5.62 -11.75 6.39
N GLU A 210 5.82 -11.41 7.67
CA GLU A 210 4.79 -10.81 8.52
C GLU A 210 5.19 -9.40 8.96
N TRP A 211 4.22 -8.48 8.94
CA TRP A 211 4.34 -7.14 9.51
C TRP A 211 3.31 -6.94 10.61
N LYS A 212 3.76 -6.56 11.79
CA LYS A 212 2.85 -6.11 12.85
C LYS A 212 2.47 -4.66 12.58
N VAL A 213 1.21 -4.44 12.26
CA VAL A 213 0.65 -3.12 12.01
C VAL A 213 -0.04 -2.65 13.29
N ASN A 214 0.45 -1.56 13.86
CA ASN A 214 -0.23 -0.84 14.94
C ASN A 214 -0.62 0.54 14.41
N TRP A 215 -1.92 0.79 14.32
CA TRP A 215 -2.48 2.02 13.80
C TRP A 215 -2.99 2.96 14.88
N THR A 216 -2.88 2.59 16.16
CA THR A 216 -3.43 3.38 17.28
C THR A 216 -3.01 4.84 17.23
N GLU A 217 -1.76 5.09 16.86
CA GLU A 217 -1.23 6.45 16.83
C GLU A 217 -1.59 7.23 15.54
N LEU A 218 -2.04 6.53 14.49
CA LEU A 218 -2.42 7.13 13.21
C LEU A 218 -3.93 7.29 13.08
N TYR A 219 -4.72 6.34 13.59
CA TYR A 219 -6.17 6.24 13.39
C TYR A 219 -6.94 6.03 14.70
N GLY A 220 -6.26 5.94 15.85
CA GLY A 220 -6.90 5.57 17.11
C GLY A 220 -7.32 4.10 17.15
N LYS A 221 -8.27 3.78 18.03
CA LYS A 221 -8.89 2.45 18.05
C LYS A 221 -10.09 2.44 17.11
N LEU A 222 -10.12 1.46 16.21
CA LEU A 222 -11.25 1.24 15.32
C LEU A 222 -12.45 0.71 16.10
N SER A 223 -13.64 1.12 15.68
CA SER A 223 -14.90 0.54 16.15
C SER A 223 -15.14 -0.81 15.45
N ALA A 224 -16.16 -1.55 15.90
CA ALA A 224 -16.55 -2.77 15.21
C ALA A 224 -17.04 -2.44 13.78
N GLY A 225 -16.64 -3.25 12.79
CA GLY A 225 -16.97 -3.00 11.39
C GLY A 225 -16.09 -3.77 10.41
N ASN A 226 -16.39 -3.58 9.12
CA ASN A 226 -15.63 -4.15 8.00
C ASN A 226 -14.66 -3.11 7.45
N TYR A 227 -13.39 -3.48 7.38
CA TYR A 227 -12.28 -2.62 6.99
C TYR A 227 -11.46 -3.26 5.88
N ARG A 228 -10.66 -2.45 5.20
CA ARG A 228 -9.53 -2.93 4.41
C ARG A 228 -8.27 -2.13 4.72
N ILE A 229 -7.12 -2.80 4.63
CA ILE A 229 -5.80 -2.17 4.70
C ILE A 229 -5.16 -2.21 3.32
N GLY A 230 -4.71 -1.06 2.84
CA GLY A 230 -3.94 -0.91 1.61
C GLY A 230 -2.44 -0.90 1.88
N LYS A 231 -1.68 -1.58 1.03
CA LYS A 231 -0.23 -1.68 1.09
C LYS A 231 0.36 -1.56 -0.32
N GLU A 232 1.26 -0.60 -0.50
CA GLU A 232 2.04 -0.47 -1.74
C GLU A 232 3.24 -1.42 -1.70
N ILE A 233 3.47 -2.12 -2.81
CA ILE A 233 4.66 -2.92 -3.08
C ILE A 233 5.27 -2.39 -4.37
N MET A 234 6.60 -2.42 -4.42
CA MET A 234 7.40 -1.96 -5.52
C MET A 234 8.20 -3.13 -6.11
N ASP A 235 8.22 -3.24 -7.43
CA ASP A 235 9.16 -4.07 -8.18
C ASP A 235 10.34 -3.20 -8.61
N PHE A 236 11.42 -3.22 -7.82
CA PHE A 236 12.54 -2.30 -7.95
C PHE A 236 13.65 -2.90 -8.83
N ARG A 237 13.92 -2.25 -9.97
CA ARG A 237 15.03 -2.60 -10.89
C ARG A 237 16.17 -1.59 -10.84
N GLY A 238 15.89 -0.36 -10.42
CA GLY A 238 16.88 0.70 -10.20
C GLY A 238 16.24 2.05 -9.92
N SER A 239 17.05 3.07 -9.61
CA SER A 239 16.55 4.43 -9.40
C SER A 239 15.82 4.96 -10.65
N GLY A 240 14.53 5.23 -10.52
CA GLY A 240 13.68 5.67 -11.64
C GLY A 240 13.25 4.54 -12.59
N ASP A 241 13.59 3.29 -12.27
CA ASP A 241 13.14 2.09 -12.97
C ASP A 241 12.52 1.13 -11.94
N TYR A 242 11.23 1.33 -11.71
CA TYR A 242 10.44 0.52 -10.81
C TYR A 242 8.96 0.64 -11.20
N ASP A 243 8.20 -0.40 -10.87
CA ASP A 243 6.75 -0.39 -10.95
C ASP A 243 6.19 -0.48 -9.52
N THR A 244 5.00 0.07 -9.28
CA THR A 244 4.32 0.01 -7.97
C THR A 244 2.92 -0.53 -8.13
N ASN A 245 2.54 -1.47 -7.28
CA ASN A 245 1.18 -1.98 -7.18
C ASN A 245 0.67 -1.85 -5.75
N THR A 246 -0.63 -1.61 -5.63
CA THR A 246 -1.31 -1.59 -4.34
C THR A 246 -2.08 -2.89 -4.12
N TYR A 247 -1.87 -3.48 -2.95
CA TYR A 247 -2.56 -4.69 -2.51
C TYR A 247 -3.45 -4.37 -1.30
N TYR A 248 -4.66 -4.93 -1.31
CA TYR A 248 -5.64 -4.74 -0.27
C TYR A 248 -5.96 -6.03 0.47
N VAL A 249 -6.18 -5.91 1.78
CA VAL A 249 -6.71 -7.00 2.61
C VAL A 249 -7.95 -6.53 3.34
N ASN A 250 -9.05 -7.25 3.15
CA ASN A 250 -10.28 -7.04 3.92
C ASN A 250 -10.18 -7.74 5.28
N PHE A 251 -10.67 -7.10 6.33
CA PHE A 251 -10.74 -7.66 7.69
C PHE A 251 -11.92 -7.10 8.48
N GLU A 252 -12.35 -7.84 9.49
CA GLU A 252 -13.43 -7.42 10.40
C GLU A 252 -12.85 -7.13 11.78
N VAL A 253 -13.25 -5.99 12.36
CA VAL A 253 -13.01 -5.69 13.78
C VAL A 253 -14.27 -6.11 14.54
N VAL A 254 -14.11 -7.06 15.45
CA VAL A 254 -15.11 -7.44 16.44
C VAL A 254 -14.69 -6.91 17.81
N ASN A 255 -15.61 -6.26 18.53
CA ASN A 255 -15.37 -5.71 19.87
C ASN A 255 -15.75 -6.72 20.96
#